data_AF-A0A8H7ITX1-F1
#
_entry.id   AF-A0A8H7ITX1-F1
#
_cell.length_a   1.000
_cell.length_b   1.000
_cell.length_c   1.000
_cell.angle_alpha   90.00
_cell.angle_beta   90.00
_cell.angle_gamma   90.00
#
_symmetry.space_group_name_H-M   'P 1'
#
loop_
_entity.id
_entity.type
_entity.pdbx_description
1 polymer ?
#
loop_
_entity_poly.entity_id
_entity_poly.type
_entity_poly.pdbx_seq_one_letter_code
_entity_poly.pdbx_strand_id
1 'polypeptide(L)'
;MSQQHSSISPLTTFFLAAFFLLSLFPGTFVSVLWAPYNSLASYYFPAAAPRSTVLCSSPNICTPAPTMSWFQKQFTLPSRSRGSYLVTDTILKELPEIKNYKTGLLNLFIQHTSCALSLNENYDEDVRADMSTALDRIVPEDKKGQGLYRHDAEGSDDMPAHVKSALVGASVTIPITNGRLNTGTWQGIWYLEFRDMKHSRKIVATIQGETK
;
A
#
# COMPACT_ATOMS: atom_id res chain seq x y z
N MET A 1 30.53 70.95 -2.97
CA MET A 1 30.76 69.55 -2.52
C MET A 1 30.20 68.63 -3.61
N SER A 2 31.03 68.11 -4.51
CA SER A 2 30.58 67.17 -5.54
C SER A 2 30.47 65.77 -4.93
N GLN A 3 29.27 65.20 -4.97
CA GLN A 3 29.03 63.81 -4.59
C GLN A 3 29.78 62.87 -5.54
N GLN A 4 30.65 62.04 -4.99
CA GLN A 4 31.40 61.05 -5.73
C GLN A 4 30.49 59.82 -5.91
N HIS A 5 29.85 59.69 -7.07
CA HIS A 5 29.10 58.49 -7.43
C HIS A 5 30.09 57.34 -7.65
N SER A 6 30.04 56.32 -6.80
CA SER A 6 30.78 55.08 -6.97
C SER A 6 30.19 54.30 -8.15
N SER A 7 30.84 54.29 -9.31
CA SER A 7 30.47 53.44 -10.43
C SER A 7 31.04 52.04 -10.24
N ILE A 8 30.18 51.03 -10.22
CA ILE A 8 30.58 49.61 -10.22
C ILE A 8 31.24 49.30 -11.56
N SER A 9 32.37 48.59 -11.55
CA SER A 9 33.08 48.26 -12.79
C SER A 9 32.25 47.34 -13.69
N PRO A 10 32.34 47.46 -15.04
CA PRO A 10 31.62 46.59 -15.97
C PRO A 10 31.89 45.09 -15.74
N LEU A 11 33.10 44.76 -15.30
CA LEU A 11 33.51 43.39 -14.98
C LEU A 11 32.76 42.87 -13.75
N THR A 12 32.65 43.67 -12.71
CA THR A 12 31.90 43.32 -11.50
C THR A 12 30.42 43.13 -11.81
N THR A 13 29.84 44.01 -12.63
CA THR A 13 28.45 43.90 -13.10
C THR A 13 28.22 42.62 -13.90
N PHE A 14 29.17 42.23 -14.77
CA PHE A 14 29.09 40.99 -15.52
C PHE A 14 29.09 39.75 -14.62
N PHE A 15 30.00 39.66 -13.65
CA PHE A 15 30.05 38.51 -12.74
C PHE A 15 28.81 38.42 -11.85
N LEU A 16 28.29 39.54 -11.36
CA LEU A 16 27.05 39.56 -10.57
C LEU A 16 25.84 39.12 -11.41
N ALA A 17 25.74 39.59 -12.66
CA ALA A 17 24.68 39.17 -13.57
C ALA A 17 24.76 37.69 -13.93
N ALA A 18 25.97 37.17 -14.19
CA ALA A 18 26.20 35.76 -14.48
C ALA A 18 25.85 34.86 -13.29
N PHE A 19 26.25 35.26 -12.07
CA PHE A 19 25.88 34.56 -10.84
C PHE A 19 24.36 34.56 -10.62
N PHE A 20 23.71 35.71 -10.82
CA PHE A 20 22.26 35.83 -10.67
C PHE A 20 21.51 34.96 -11.70
N LEU A 21 21.94 34.98 -12.96
CA LEU A 21 21.39 34.12 -14.02
C LEU A 21 21.58 32.64 -13.69
N LEU A 22 22.77 32.21 -13.27
CA LEU A 22 23.02 30.82 -12.84
C LEU A 22 22.11 30.42 -11.67
N SER A 23 21.85 31.32 -10.72
CA SER A 23 20.96 31.05 -9.59
C SER A 23 19.47 30.98 -9.94
N LEU A 24 19.04 31.67 -11.01
CA LEU A 24 17.64 31.69 -11.47
C LEU A 24 17.26 30.47 -12.32
N PHE A 25 18.23 29.68 -12.78
CA PHE A 25 18.02 28.47 -13.57
C PHE A 25 18.54 27.23 -12.81
N PRO A 26 17.71 26.58 -11.97
CA PRO A 26 18.13 25.49 -11.09
C PRO A 26 18.85 24.35 -11.82
N GLY A 27 18.47 24.05 -13.06
CA GLY A 27 19.10 22.98 -13.86
C GLY A 27 20.55 23.28 -14.25
N THR A 28 20.88 24.54 -14.57
CA THR A 28 22.26 24.93 -14.93
C THR A 28 23.14 25.07 -13.70
N PHE A 29 22.60 25.57 -12.59
CA PHE A 29 23.27 25.55 -11.29
C PHE A 29 23.65 24.13 -10.86
N VAL A 30 22.71 23.19 -10.96
CA VAL A 30 22.94 21.78 -10.57
C VAL A 30 24.01 21.13 -11.45
N SER A 31 23.99 21.38 -12.76
CA SER A 31 24.93 20.74 -13.69
C SER A 31 26.33 21.36 -13.68
N VAL A 32 26.45 22.69 -13.52
CA VAL A 32 27.74 23.40 -13.61
C VAL A 32 28.44 23.50 -12.26
N LEU A 33 27.70 23.71 -11.17
CA LEU A 33 28.30 23.98 -9.85
C LEU A 33 28.16 22.80 -8.89
N TRP A 34 26.98 22.17 -8.82
CA TRP A 34 26.71 21.15 -7.82
C TRP A 34 27.19 19.75 -8.20
N ALA A 35 26.93 19.29 -9.42
CA ALA A 35 27.27 17.94 -9.88
C ALA A 35 28.78 17.62 -9.87
N PRO A 36 29.68 18.53 -10.31
CA PRO A 36 31.12 18.30 -10.22
C PRO A 36 31.60 18.26 -8.77
N TYR A 37 31.09 19.17 -7.94
CA TYR A 37 31.42 19.21 -6.51
C TYR A 37 30.97 17.93 -5.80
N ASN A 38 29.75 17.46 -6.04
CA ASN A 38 29.21 16.26 -5.42
C ASN A 38 29.93 14.99 -5.90
N SER A 39 30.35 14.94 -7.16
CA SER A 39 31.14 13.83 -7.71
C SER A 39 32.53 13.76 -7.07
N LEU A 40 33.19 14.91 -6.90
CA LEU A 40 34.47 14.99 -6.19
C LEU A 40 34.32 14.65 -4.70
N ALA A 41 33.29 15.17 -4.04
CA ALA A 41 33.00 14.85 -2.64
C ALA A 41 32.75 13.35 -2.44
N SER A 42 32.02 12.71 -3.35
CA SER A 42 31.76 11.25 -3.31
C SER A 42 33.04 10.43 -3.56
N TYR A 43 34.00 10.96 -4.31
CA TYR A 43 35.31 10.31 -4.54
C TYR A 43 36.20 10.35 -3.30
N TYR A 44 36.25 11.50 -2.61
CA TYR A 44 37.06 11.65 -1.39
C TYR A 44 36.38 11.13 -0.12
N PHE A 45 35.04 11.11 -0.10
CA PHE A 45 34.22 10.62 1.00
C PHE A 45 33.22 9.58 0.49
N PRO A 46 33.67 8.36 0.19
CA PRO A 46 32.77 7.29 -0.20
C PRO A 46 31.77 7.02 0.93
N ALA A 47 30.50 6.83 0.58
CA ALA A 47 29.49 6.40 1.54
C ALA A 47 29.93 5.08 2.19
N ALA A 48 29.83 5.02 3.52
CA ALA A 48 30.16 3.80 4.25
C ALA A 48 29.31 2.65 3.72
N ALA A 49 29.96 1.52 3.35
CA ALA A 49 29.25 0.32 2.96
C ALA A 49 28.26 -0.08 4.07
N PRO A 50 27.05 -0.57 3.73
CA PRO A 50 26.10 -1.01 4.74
C PRO A 50 26.76 -2.08 5.61
N ARG A 51 26.93 -1.79 6.91
CA ARG A 51 27.42 -2.77 7.87
C ARG A 51 26.38 -3.88 8.00
N SER A 52 26.74 -5.11 7.66
CA SER A 52 25.98 -6.29 8.09
C SER A 52 25.90 -6.27 9.62
N THR A 53 24.71 -6.04 10.15
CA THR A 53 24.45 -6.06 11.59
C THR A 53 24.58 -7.50 12.06
N VAL A 54 25.68 -7.83 12.72
CA VAL A 54 25.83 -9.12 13.40
C VAL A 54 25.39 -8.91 14.84
N LEU A 55 24.37 -9.65 15.27
CA LEU A 55 23.94 -9.67 16.67
C LEU A 55 24.66 -10.83 17.36
N CYS A 56 25.55 -10.52 18.30
CA CYS A 56 26.21 -11.52 19.12
C CYS A 56 25.63 -11.48 20.55
N SER A 57 25.00 -12.58 20.98
CA SER A 57 24.29 -12.68 22.27
C SER A 57 25.11 -13.33 23.39
N SER A 58 26.38 -13.66 23.12
CA SER A 58 27.38 -14.15 24.07
C SER A 58 28.74 -14.28 23.35
N PRO A 59 29.88 -14.50 24.04
CA PRO A 59 31.21 -14.32 23.46
C PRO A 59 31.49 -15.07 22.15
N ASN A 60 30.70 -16.09 21.80
CA ASN A 60 30.93 -16.95 20.62
C ASN A 60 29.67 -17.35 19.83
N ILE A 61 28.50 -16.70 20.04
CA ILE A 61 27.30 -16.96 19.22
C ILE A 61 26.96 -15.69 18.47
N CYS A 62 27.31 -15.66 17.19
CA CYS A 62 26.95 -14.59 16.27
C CYS A 62 26.00 -15.17 15.22
N THR A 63 24.72 -14.82 15.33
CA THR A 63 23.71 -15.15 14.32
C THR A 63 23.60 -14.00 13.32
N PRO A 64 23.40 -14.29 12.01
CA PRO A 64 23.00 -13.25 11.07
C PRO A 64 21.79 -12.50 11.62
N ALA A 65 21.78 -11.16 11.56
CA ALA A 65 20.58 -10.44 11.91
C ALA A 65 19.41 -10.91 11.02
N PRO A 66 18.18 -10.92 11.56
CA PRO A 66 17.00 -11.24 10.78
C PRO A 66 16.93 -10.32 9.56
N THR A 67 16.83 -10.92 8.37
CA THR A 67 16.66 -10.17 7.13
C THR A 67 15.21 -9.70 7.04
N MET A 68 15.01 -8.39 7.18
CA MET A 68 13.71 -7.76 6.98
C MET A 68 13.45 -7.55 5.50
N SER A 69 12.30 -8.00 5.01
CA SER A 69 11.90 -7.89 3.60
C SER A 69 10.52 -7.28 3.47
N TRP A 70 10.33 -6.58 2.34
CA TRP A 70 9.05 -6.10 1.85
C TRP A 70 8.77 -6.74 0.50
N PHE A 71 7.58 -7.32 0.36
CA PHE A 71 7.09 -7.87 -0.89
C PHE A 71 5.71 -7.31 -1.20
N GLN A 72 5.45 -6.90 -2.43
CA GLN A 72 4.14 -6.44 -2.86
C GLN A 72 3.76 -7.08 -4.19
N LYS A 73 2.52 -7.57 -4.27
CA LYS A 73 1.95 -8.14 -5.49
C LYS A 73 0.51 -7.68 -5.66
N GLN A 74 0.15 -7.36 -6.89
CA GLN A 74 -1.24 -7.12 -7.27
C GLN A 74 -1.79 -8.32 -8.03
N PHE A 75 -3.04 -8.70 -7.74
CA PHE A 75 -3.75 -9.73 -8.48
C PHE A 75 -5.25 -9.45 -8.45
N THR A 76 -6.01 -10.28 -9.18
CA THR A 76 -7.45 -10.09 -9.38
C THR A 76 -8.20 -11.30 -8.83
N LEU A 77 -9.24 -11.06 -8.05
CA LEU A 77 -10.12 -12.11 -7.56
C LEU A 77 -11.03 -12.62 -8.68
N PRO A 78 -11.50 -13.88 -8.61
CA PRO A 78 -12.53 -14.39 -9.50
C PRO A 78 -13.76 -13.48 -9.52
N SER A 79 -14.31 -13.26 -10.72
CA SER A 79 -15.49 -12.42 -10.89
C SER A 79 -16.70 -13.06 -10.18
N ARG A 80 -17.34 -12.30 -9.30
CA ARG A 80 -18.51 -12.72 -8.52
C ARG A 80 -19.59 -11.65 -8.57
N SER A 81 -20.83 -12.10 -8.45
CA SER A 81 -22.00 -11.27 -8.13
C SER A 81 -22.13 -11.14 -6.61
N ARG A 82 -23.19 -10.50 -6.13
CA ARG A 82 -23.49 -10.33 -4.71
C ARG A 82 -23.34 -11.63 -3.92
N GLY A 83 -22.65 -11.55 -2.79
CA GLY A 83 -22.51 -12.64 -1.84
C GLY A 83 -21.24 -12.57 -0.98
N SER A 84 -21.15 -13.48 -0.02
CA SER A 84 -19.98 -13.67 0.85
C SER A 84 -19.21 -14.92 0.41
N TYR A 85 -17.93 -14.75 0.07
CA TYR A 85 -17.11 -15.82 -0.49
C TYR A 85 -15.87 -16.08 0.36
N LEU A 86 -15.62 -17.34 0.70
CA LEU A 86 -14.35 -17.75 1.28
C LEU A 86 -13.27 -17.76 0.17
N VAL A 87 -12.23 -16.94 0.32
CA VAL A 87 -11.17 -16.77 -0.69
C VAL A 87 -9.77 -17.12 -0.18
N THR A 88 -9.63 -17.65 1.03
CA THR A 88 -8.33 -18.01 1.63
C THR A 88 -7.43 -18.80 0.67
N ASP A 89 -7.96 -19.86 0.05
CA ASP A 89 -7.17 -20.69 -0.88
C ASP A 89 -6.77 -19.96 -2.16
N THR A 90 -7.62 -19.05 -2.63
CA THR A 90 -7.31 -18.19 -3.79
C THR A 90 -6.15 -17.25 -3.44
N ILE A 91 -6.18 -16.64 -2.26
CA ILE A 91 -5.10 -15.78 -1.77
C ILE A 91 -3.79 -16.58 -1.62
N LEU A 92 -3.84 -17.75 -1.00
CA LEU A 92 -2.65 -18.60 -0.79
C LEU A 92 -2.04 -19.08 -2.11
N LYS A 93 -2.88 -19.36 -3.11
CA LYS A 93 -2.43 -19.70 -4.46
C LYS A 93 -1.72 -18.52 -5.14
N GLU A 94 -2.24 -17.30 -4.95
CA GLU A 94 -1.65 -16.09 -5.51
C GLU A 94 -0.41 -15.60 -4.76
N LEU A 95 -0.19 -16.04 -3.52
CA LEU A 95 0.91 -15.58 -2.66
C LEU A 95 1.77 -16.74 -2.13
N PRO A 96 2.42 -17.54 -3.02
CA PRO A 96 3.35 -18.58 -2.57
C PRO A 96 4.53 -18.02 -1.75
N GLU A 97 4.87 -16.74 -1.92
CA GLU A 97 5.96 -16.03 -1.25
C GLU A 97 5.78 -15.98 0.26
N ILE A 98 4.56 -16.14 0.79
CA ILE A 98 4.30 -16.27 2.23
C ILE A 98 5.23 -17.32 2.85
N LYS A 99 5.50 -18.41 2.13
CA LYS A 99 6.36 -19.52 2.59
C LYS A 99 7.79 -19.10 2.94
N ASN A 100 8.27 -17.99 2.37
CA ASN A 100 9.62 -17.45 2.56
C ASN A 100 9.75 -16.64 3.86
N TYR A 101 8.65 -16.34 4.55
CA TYR A 101 8.65 -15.54 5.77
C TYR A 101 8.60 -16.43 7.01
N LYS A 102 9.44 -16.12 8.00
CA LYS A 102 9.42 -16.75 9.32
C LYS A 102 8.40 -16.06 10.24
N THR A 103 8.42 -14.72 10.27
CA THR A 103 7.49 -13.90 11.05
C THR A 103 7.15 -12.67 10.24
N GLY A 104 5.88 -12.31 10.12
CA GLY A 104 5.50 -11.11 9.37
C GLY A 104 4.03 -10.75 9.45
N LEU A 105 3.63 -9.80 8.62
CA LEU A 105 2.26 -9.37 8.42
C LEU A 105 1.95 -9.39 6.91
N LEU A 106 0.83 -10.00 6.56
CA LEU A 106 0.19 -9.86 5.25
C LEU A 106 -0.91 -8.80 5.37
N ASN A 107 -0.79 -7.70 4.66
CA ASN A 107 -1.91 -6.79 4.41
C ASN A 107 -2.52 -7.10 3.03
N LEU A 108 -3.84 -7.22 2.99
CA LEU A 108 -4.62 -7.31 1.76
C LEU A 108 -5.50 -6.07 1.66
N PHE A 109 -5.36 -5.31 0.59
CA PHE A 109 -6.15 -4.12 0.32
C PHE A 109 -6.90 -4.29 -1.00
N ILE A 110 -8.23 -4.21 -0.96
CA ILE A 110 -9.08 -4.25 -2.16
C ILE A 110 -9.23 -2.83 -2.72
N GLN A 111 -8.89 -2.65 -4.00
CA GLN A 111 -8.88 -1.33 -4.64
C GLN A 111 -10.25 -0.94 -5.20
N HIS A 112 -11.30 -1.07 -4.37
CA HIS A 112 -12.70 -0.94 -4.77
C HIS A 112 -13.51 -0.40 -3.59
N THR A 113 -14.60 0.32 -3.89
CA THR A 113 -15.42 1.01 -2.89
C THR A 113 -16.83 0.43 -2.75
N SER A 114 -17.15 -0.64 -3.49
CA SER A 114 -18.45 -1.31 -3.49
C SER A 114 -18.35 -2.80 -3.14
N CYS A 115 -17.22 -3.21 -2.56
CA CYS A 115 -16.98 -4.53 -2.00
C CYS A 115 -16.03 -4.43 -0.81
N ALA A 116 -15.83 -5.52 -0.07
CA ALA A 116 -15.01 -5.50 1.15
C ALA A 116 -14.22 -6.80 1.36
N LEU A 117 -13.27 -6.74 2.29
CA LEU A 117 -12.55 -7.89 2.83
C LEU A 117 -12.85 -8.02 4.32
N SER A 118 -13.00 -9.25 4.80
CA SER A 118 -13.21 -9.53 6.23
C SER A 118 -12.55 -10.83 6.66
N LEU A 119 -12.44 -11.05 7.97
CA LEU A 119 -12.06 -12.32 8.57
C LEU A 119 -13.26 -12.88 9.33
N ASN A 120 -13.72 -14.06 8.97
CA ASN A 120 -14.87 -14.70 9.62
C ASN A 120 -14.81 -16.23 9.43
N GLU A 121 -15.88 -16.93 9.81
CA GLU A 121 -15.94 -18.40 9.81
C GLU A 121 -15.58 -19.04 8.47
N ASN A 122 -14.77 -20.10 8.45
CA ASN A 122 -14.30 -20.77 7.24
C ASN A 122 -14.94 -22.15 7.01
N TYR A 123 -15.93 -22.55 7.81
CA TYR A 123 -16.50 -23.88 7.81
C TYR A 123 -17.94 -23.89 7.30
N ASP A 124 -18.86 -23.26 8.03
CA ASP A 124 -20.28 -23.28 7.69
C ASP A 124 -20.63 -22.30 6.55
N GLU A 125 -21.39 -22.77 5.57
CA GLU A 125 -21.88 -21.94 4.47
C GLU A 125 -23.09 -21.09 4.86
N ASP A 126 -23.88 -21.52 5.85
CA ASP A 126 -25.03 -20.76 6.35
C ASP A 126 -24.57 -19.45 6.98
N VAL A 127 -23.41 -19.44 7.67
CA VAL A 127 -22.82 -18.21 8.23
C VAL A 127 -22.53 -17.18 7.13
N ARG A 128 -22.14 -17.61 5.93
CA ARG A 128 -21.93 -16.71 4.78
C ARG A 128 -23.25 -16.15 4.25
N ALA A 129 -24.29 -16.98 4.16
CA ALA A 129 -25.62 -16.56 3.71
C ALA A 129 -26.31 -15.62 4.71
N ASP A 130 -26.22 -15.93 6.00
CA ASP A 130 -26.78 -15.13 7.09
C ASP A 130 -26.07 -13.78 7.21
N MET A 131 -24.74 -13.74 7.04
CA MET A 131 -24.00 -12.48 7.02
C MET A 131 -24.41 -11.59 5.85
N SER A 132 -24.60 -12.15 4.64
CA SER A 132 -25.15 -11.40 3.51
C SER A 132 -26.55 -10.85 3.82
N THR A 133 -27.42 -11.69 4.38
CA THR A 133 -28.78 -11.30 4.78
C THR A 133 -28.78 -10.21 5.85
N ALA A 134 -27.89 -10.31 6.84
CA ALA A 134 -27.76 -9.32 7.90
C ALA A 134 -27.29 -7.96 7.35
N LEU A 135 -26.29 -7.95 6.45
CA LEU A 135 -25.82 -6.72 5.81
C LEU A 135 -26.91 -6.08 4.94
N ASP A 136 -27.73 -6.88 4.25
CA ASP A 136 -28.87 -6.38 3.47
C ASP A 136 -29.98 -5.78 4.36
N ARG A 137 -30.12 -6.24 5.61
CA ARG A 137 -31.05 -5.64 6.59
C ARG A 137 -30.50 -4.35 7.19
N ILE A 138 -29.19 -4.30 7.47
CA ILE A 138 -28.52 -3.11 8.04
C ILE A 138 -28.48 -1.97 7.02
N VAL A 139 -28.20 -2.30 5.75
CA VAL A 139 -28.11 -1.36 4.64
C VAL A 139 -29.02 -1.85 3.51
N PRO A 140 -30.32 -1.54 3.59
CA PRO A 140 -31.30 -2.01 2.61
C PRO A 140 -31.15 -1.28 1.28
N GLU A 141 -31.45 -1.97 0.18
CA GLU A 141 -31.56 -1.33 -1.14
C GLU A 141 -32.86 -0.53 -1.28
N ASP A 142 -32.84 0.50 -2.12
CA ASP A 142 -34.04 1.27 -2.47
C ASP A 142 -34.86 0.59 -3.59
N LYS A 143 -35.32 -0.64 -3.35
CA LYS A 143 -36.06 -1.42 -4.37
C LYS A 143 -37.40 -0.79 -4.77
N LYS A 144 -37.92 0.13 -3.97
CA LYS A 144 -39.21 0.78 -4.17
C LYS A 144 -39.08 2.19 -4.76
N GLY A 145 -37.86 2.67 -5.03
CA GLY A 145 -37.61 4.01 -5.56
C GLY A 145 -38.11 5.12 -4.63
N GLN A 146 -38.03 4.91 -3.32
CA GLN A 146 -38.54 5.85 -2.31
C GLN A 146 -37.59 7.02 -2.05
N GLY A 147 -36.42 7.05 -2.71
CA GLY A 147 -35.39 8.06 -2.52
C GLY A 147 -34.59 7.83 -1.23
N LEU A 148 -34.40 6.59 -0.81
CA LEU A 148 -33.63 6.24 0.39
C LEU A 148 -32.18 6.73 0.27
N TYR A 149 -31.62 6.63 -0.93
CA TYR A 149 -30.30 7.13 -1.27
C TYR A 149 -30.37 8.09 -2.45
N ARG A 150 -29.51 9.11 -2.42
CA ARG A 150 -29.35 10.06 -3.53
C ARG A 150 -28.43 9.55 -4.63
N HIS A 151 -27.57 8.58 -4.31
CA HIS A 151 -26.60 8.02 -5.23
C HIS A 151 -27.13 6.69 -5.75
N ASP A 152 -27.51 6.65 -7.03
CA ASP A 152 -28.09 5.47 -7.69
C ASP A 152 -27.64 5.37 -9.15
N ALA A 153 -26.56 6.07 -9.51
CA ALA A 153 -26.08 6.22 -10.87
C ALA A 153 -25.79 4.87 -11.56
N GLU A 154 -25.40 3.85 -10.80
CA GLU A 154 -25.16 2.50 -11.30
C GLU A 154 -26.25 1.48 -10.91
N GLY A 155 -27.40 1.94 -10.41
CA GLY A 155 -28.54 1.10 -10.01
C GLY A 155 -28.87 1.16 -8.51
N SER A 156 -29.96 0.47 -8.12
CA SER A 156 -30.49 0.51 -6.75
C SER A 156 -29.57 -0.12 -5.69
N ASP A 157 -28.59 -0.91 -6.13
CA ASP A 157 -27.60 -1.57 -5.28
C ASP A 157 -26.30 -0.75 -5.08
N ASP A 158 -26.17 0.38 -5.77
CA ASP A 158 -24.94 1.14 -5.85
C ASP A 158 -24.55 1.80 -4.51
N MET A 159 -25.38 2.71 -3.99
CA MET A 159 -25.11 3.33 -2.69
C MET A 159 -25.10 2.33 -1.52
N PRO A 160 -26.03 1.35 -1.43
CA PRO A 160 -25.94 0.32 -0.40
C PRO A 160 -24.58 -0.40 -0.39
N ALA A 161 -24.02 -0.70 -1.57
CA ALA A 161 -22.71 -1.34 -1.66
C ALA A 161 -21.58 -0.45 -1.12
N HIS A 162 -21.63 0.86 -1.37
CA HIS A 162 -20.68 1.81 -0.79
C HIS A 162 -20.76 1.87 0.74
N VAL A 163 -21.97 1.93 1.30
CA VAL A 163 -22.16 1.94 2.75
C VAL A 163 -21.67 0.64 3.38
N LYS A 164 -22.02 -0.52 2.82
CA LYS A 164 -21.54 -1.84 3.30
C LYS A 164 -20.01 -1.93 3.23
N SER A 165 -19.40 -1.45 2.14
CA SER A 165 -17.95 -1.40 1.99
C SER A 165 -17.29 -0.53 3.06
N ALA A 166 -17.84 0.65 3.34
CA ALA A 166 -17.33 1.54 4.39
C ALA A 166 -17.49 0.95 5.80
N LEU A 167 -18.57 0.21 6.07
CA LEU A 167 -18.81 -0.42 7.38
C LEU A 167 -17.89 -1.61 7.63
N VAL A 168 -17.63 -2.44 6.63
CA VAL A 168 -16.78 -3.64 6.79
C VAL A 168 -15.30 -3.28 6.66
N GLY A 169 -14.94 -2.46 5.68
CA GLY A 169 -13.57 -2.06 5.39
C GLY A 169 -12.97 -2.69 4.14
N ALA A 170 -12.03 -1.95 3.53
CA ALA A 170 -11.34 -2.36 2.30
C ALA A 170 -10.11 -3.24 2.54
N SER A 171 -9.74 -3.52 3.79
CA SER A 171 -8.51 -4.27 4.08
C SER A 171 -8.58 -5.15 5.29
N VAL A 172 -7.75 -6.19 5.26
CA VAL A 172 -7.46 -7.07 6.39
C VAL A 172 -5.95 -7.21 6.53
N THR A 173 -5.47 -7.31 7.77
CA THR A 173 -4.06 -7.57 8.09
C THR A 173 -3.96 -8.84 8.91
N ILE A 174 -3.14 -9.79 8.46
CA ILE A 174 -3.09 -11.16 8.97
C ILE A 174 -1.64 -11.48 9.35
N PRO A 175 -1.37 -11.99 10.56
CA PRO A 175 -0.02 -12.40 10.92
C PRO A 175 0.47 -13.60 10.11
N ILE A 176 1.77 -13.64 9.84
CA ILE A 176 2.45 -14.77 9.21
C ILE A 176 3.36 -15.41 10.26
N THR A 177 3.32 -16.73 10.36
CA THR A 177 4.21 -17.51 11.23
C THR A 177 4.66 -18.77 10.51
N ASN A 178 5.98 -18.94 10.40
CA ASN A 178 6.65 -20.07 9.76
C ASN A 178 6.17 -20.38 8.34
N GLY A 179 5.87 -19.35 7.58
CA GLY A 179 5.43 -19.46 6.19
C GLY A 179 3.96 -19.84 6.01
N ARG A 180 3.14 -19.61 7.04
CA ARG A 180 1.68 -19.82 7.03
C ARG A 180 0.98 -18.59 7.58
N LEU A 181 -0.25 -18.35 7.12
CA LEU A 181 -1.14 -17.42 7.78
C LEU A 181 -1.45 -17.93 9.18
N ASN A 182 -1.31 -17.08 10.18
CA ASN A 182 -1.56 -17.38 11.58
C ASN A 182 -2.95 -16.86 11.96
N THR A 183 -3.97 -17.54 11.42
CA THR A 183 -5.39 -17.29 11.72
C THR A 183 -5.89 -18.27 12.78
N GLY A 184 -6.99 -17.94 13.45
CA GLY A 184 -7.70 -18.91 14.29
C GLY A 184 -8.22 -20.10 13.48
N THR A 185 -8.51 -21.23 14.15
CA THR A 185 -8.98 -22.47 13.52
C THR A 185 -10.15 -22.25 12.55
N TRP A 186 -11.11 -21.44 12.99
CA TRP A 186 -12.32 -21.13 12.23
C TRP A 186 -12.22 -19.85 11.40
N GLN A 187 -11.07 -19.17 11.38
CA GLN A 187 -10.95 -17.91 10.65
C GLN A 187 -10.48 -18.13 9.21
N GLY A 188 -11.19 -17.52 8.27
CA GLY A 188 -10.85 -17.46 6.86
C GLY A 188 -11.01 -16.05 6.30
N ILE A 189 -10.35 -15.82 5.16
CA ILE A 189 -10.41 -14.55 4.44
C ILE A 189 -11.66 -14.56 3.58
N TRP A 190 -12.54 -13.59 3.82
CA TRP A 190 -13.78 -13.41 3.09
C TRP A 190 -13.66 -12.27 2.09
N TYR A 191 -14.21 -12.50 0.91
CA TYR A 191 -14.51 -11.49 -0.10
C TYR A 191 -16.01 -11.25 -0.12
N LEU A 192 -16.42 -10.03 0.20
CA LEU A 192 -17.81 -9.60 0.21
C LEU A 192 -18.09 -8.76 -1.03
N GLU A 193 -18.86 -9.31 -1.97
CA GLU A 193 -19.39 -8.57 -3.11
C GLU A 193 -20.80 -8.07 -2.78
N PHE A 194 -21.05 -6.78 -2.97
CA PHE A 194 -22.33 -6.16 -2.64
C PHE A 194 -23.15 -5.81 -3.88
N ARG A 195 -22.51 -5.76 -5.06
CA ARG A 195 -23.17 -5.49 -6.33
C ARG A 195 -23.80 -6.74 -6.92
N ASP A 196 -25.00 -6.62 -7.48
CA ASP A 196 -25.73 -7.74 -8.09
C ASP A 196 -25.04 -8.22 -9.37
N MET A 197 -24.49 -7.29 -10.15
CA MET A 197 -23.73 -7.60 -11.35
C MET A 197 -22.37 -8.21 -11.00
N LYS A 198 -21.85 -9.04 -11.90
CA LYS A 198 -20.53 -9.65 -11.71
C LYS A 198 -19.42 -8.63 -11.91
N HIS A 199 -18.58 -8.43 -10.89
CA HIS A 199 -17.41 -7.55 -10.98
C HIS A 199 -16.10 -8.30 -10.74
N SER A 200 -15.06 -7.81 -11.39
CA SER A 200 -13.68 -8.26 -11.19
C SER A 200 -12.98 -7.30 -10.24
N ARG A 201 -12.46 -7.80 -9.11
CA ARG A 201 -11.89 -6.98 -8.04
C ARG A 201 -10.38 -7.17 -7.94
N LYS A 202 -9.66 -6.06 -7.80
CA LYS A 202 -8.21 -6.01 -7.71
C LYS A 202 -7.80 -5.91 -6.26
N ILE A 203 -6.81 -6.71 -5.88
CA ILE A 203 -6.20 -6.72 -4.55
C ILE A 203 -4.73 -6.36 -4.68
N VAL A 204 -4.26 -5.52 -3.76
CA VAL A 204 -2.84 -5.33 -3.46
C VAL A 204 -2.53 -6.10 -2.20
N ALA A 205 -1.64 -7.08 -2.31
CA ALA A 205 -1.09 -7.82 -1.20
C ALA A 205 0.30 -7.27 -0.87
N THR A 206 0.51 -6.90 0.38
CA THR A 206 1.81 -6.43 0.90
C THR A 206 2.23 -7.33 2.06
N ILE A 207 3.40 -7.94 1.95
CA ILE A 207 4.01 -8.74 3.01
C ILE A 207 5.22 -7.98 3.55
N GLN A 208 5.29 -7.84 4.87
CA GLN A 208 6.45 -7.29 5.57
C GLN A 208 6.85 -8.25 6.70
N GLY A 209 8.15 -8.52 6.85
CA GLY A 209 8.61 -9.38 7.94
C GLY A 209 10.03 -9.90 7.80
N GLU A 210 10.39 -10.77 8.75
CA GLU A 210 11.63 -11.54 8.78
C GLU A 210 11.51 -12.72 7.80
N THR A 211 12.44 -12.80 6.84
CA THR A 211 12.54 -13.95 5.94
C THR A 211 13.25 -15.13 6.61
N LYS A 212 12.99 -16.34 6.10
CA LYS A 212 13.69 -17.56 6.49
C LYS A 212 15.13 -17.59 5.98
#